data_AF-A2FDU8-F1
#
_entry.id   AF-A2FDU8-F1
#
_cell.length_a   1.000
_cell.length_b   1.000
_cell.length_c   1.000
_cell.angle_alpha   90.00
_cell.angle_beta   90.00
_cell.angle_gamma   90.00
#
_symmetry.space_group_name_H-M   'P 1'
#
loop_
_entity.id
_entity.type
_entity.pdbx_description
1 polymer ?
#
loop_
_entity_poly.entity_id
_entity_poly.type
_entity_poly.pdbx_seq_one_letter_code
_entity_poly.pdbx_strand_id
1 'polypeptide(L)'
;MIEDHDKENKLELQDVTPEEYKQDEKEENENSPRKMINFMFGTVFSFIVGIYAGLKSREIFECAVYCAMFASEAILCETVSKNVLKYSFKTALHRFALLFTITSLCSIVSGVLKRIFGPKY
;
A
#
# COMPACT_ATOMS: atom_id res chain seq x y z
N MET A 1 0.18 -19.60 49.45
CA MET A 1 1.53 -19.38 48.92
C MET A 1 1.69 -20.18 47.65
N ILE A 2 1.45 -19.54 46.51
CA ILE A 2 2.37 -19.43 45.37
C ILE A 2 2.02 -18.05 44.82
N GLU A 3 2.87 -17.08 45.16
CA GLU A 3 2.90 -15.75 44.59
C GLU A 3 3.47 -15.81 43.17
N ASP A 4 2.97 -14.89 42.34
CA ASP A 4 3.64 -14.18 41.25
C ASP A 4 4.61 -14.95 40.33
N HIS A 5 4.27 -15.01 39.05
CA HIS A 5 5.04 -14.30 38.01
C HIS A 5 4.40 -14.47 36.62
N ASP A 6 4.48 -13.38 35.84
CA ASP A 6 4.15 -13.22 34.41
C ASP A 6 2.71 -12.82 34.07
N LYS A 7 2.27 -11.61 34.45
CA LYS A 7 2.52 -10.32 33.75
C LYS A 7 2.17 -10.38 32.26
N GLU A 8 0.98 -9.87 31.93
CA GLU A 8 0.85 -8.53 31.31
C GLU A 8 1.43 -8.47 29.89
N ASN A 9 0.67 -9.01 28.94
CA ASN A 9 0.60 -8.38 27.63
C ASN A 9 -0.85 -8.43 27.12
N LYS A 10 -1.79 -8.11 28.02
CA LYS A 10 -3.03 -7.48 27.56
C LYS A 10 -2.56 -6.18 26.93
N LEU A 11 -2.55 -6.13 25.60
CA LEU A 11 -2.66 -4.87 24.89
C LEU A 11 -3.85 -4.18 25.55
N GLU A 12 -3.57 -3.25 26.46
CA GLU A 12 -4.52 -2.23 26.81
C GLU A 12 -4.76 -1.50 25.50
N LEU A 13 -5.81 -1.93 24.79
CA LEU A 13 -6.54 -1.03 23.93
C LEU A 13 -6.86 0.14 24.86
N GLN A 14 -6.03 1.18 24.80
CA GLN A 14 -6.47 2.50 25.22
C GLN A 14 -7.76 2.69 24.44
N ASP A 15 -8.89 2.58 25.14
CA ASP A 15 -10.19 3.00 24.66
C ASP A 15 -10.06 4.51 24.48
N VAL A 16 -9.47 4.90 23.36
CA VAL A 16 -9.46 6.29 22.89
C VAL A 16 -10.93 6.61 22.75
N THR A 17 -11.43 7.42 23.67
CA THR A 17 -12.81 7.86 23.65
C THR A 17 -13.08 8.48 22.29
N PRO A 18 -14.26 8.23 21.69
CA PRO A 18 -14.59 8.76 20.35
C PRO A 18 -14.59 10.30 20.29
N GLU A 19 -14.35 11.01 21.40
CA GLU A 19 -14.20 12.45 21.46
C GLU A 19 -12.74 12.93 21.28
N GLU A 20 -11.73 12.14 21.68
CA GLU A 20 -10.30 12.45 21.40
C GLU A 20 -9.97 12.19 19.92
N TYR A 21 -10.54 11.16 19.31
CA TYR A 21 -10.40 10.92 17.86
C TYR A 21 -11.05 12.05 17.03
N LYS A 22 -12.09 12.71 17.55
CA LYS A 22 -12.78 13.82 16.89
C LYS A 22 -11.99 15.13 16.89
N GLN A 23 -10.95 15.27 17.69
CA GLN A 23 -10.07 16.44 17.58
C GLN A 23 -9.19 16.34 16.32
N ASP A 24 -8.66 15.15 16.03
CA ASP A 24 -7.92 14.91 14.79
C ASP A 24 -8.84 14.92 13.56
N GLU A 25 -10.09 14.44 13.67
CA GLU A 25 -11.10 14.52 12.59
C GLU A 25 -11.65 15.95 12.37
N LYS A 26 -11.60 16.84 13.37
CA LYS A 26 -11.98 18.27 13.20
C LYS A 26 -10.88 19.12 12.57
N GLU A 27 -9.62 18.69 12.68
CA GLU A 27 -8.50 19.22 11.90
C GLU A 27 -8.30 18.45 10.58
N GLU A 28 -9.12 17.44 10.32
CA GLU A 28 -9.15 16.64 9.09
C GLU A 28 -9.85 17.41 7.98
N ASN A 29 -9.22 18.50 7.56
CA ASN A 29 -9.53 19.14 6.30
C ASN A 29 -9.37 18.06 5.21
N GLU A 30 -10.47 17.65 4.59
CA GLU A 30 -10.52 16.67 3.49
C GLU A 30 -9.56 17.05 2.34
N ASN A 31 -9.21 18.34 2.28
CA ASN A 31 -8.24 18.97 1.37
C ASN A 31 -6.92 19.39 2.03
N SER A 32 -6.46 18.70 3.07
CA SER A 32 -5.14 19.00 3.64
C SER A 32 -4.06 18.77 2.57
N PRO A 33 -3.30 19.81 2.16
CA PRO A 33 -2.31 19.70 1.08
C PRO A 33 -1.24 18.65 1.40
N ARG A 34 -1.00 18.37 2.69
CA ARG A 34 -0.09 17.31 3.15
C ARG A 34 -0.54 15.92 2.71
N LYS A 35 -1.84 15.60 2.76
CA LYS A 35 -2.38 14.30 2.34
C LYS A 35 -2.24 14.09 0.83
N MET A 36 -2.51 15.14 0.05
CA MET A 36 -2.33 15.13 -1.40
C MET A 36 -0.86 14.94 -1.78
N ILE A 37 0.04 15.71 -1.14
CA ILE A 37 1.48 15.58 -1.36
C ILE A 37 1.97 14.17 -0.99
N ASN A 38 1.54 13.62 0.14
CA ASN A 38 1.94 12.26 0.54
C ASN A 38 1.47 11.19 -0.46
N PHE A 39 0.24 11.31 -0.97
CA PHE A 39 -0.25 10.41 -2.02
C PHE A 39 0.53 10.59 -3.33
N MET A 40 0.89 11.81 -3.71
CA MET A 40 1.75 12.07 -4.87
C MET A 40 3.13 11.41 -4.71
N PHE A 41 3.79 11.58 -3.56
CA PHE A 41 5.07 10.90 -3.29
C PHE A 41 4.93 9.39 -3.33
N GLY A 42 3.87 8.84 -2.73
CA GLY A 42 3.56 7.41 -2.81
C GLY A 42 3.37 6.93 -4.25
N THR A 43 2.70 7.72 -5.10
CA THR A 43 2.51 7.41 -6.53
C THR A 43 3.84 7.40 -7.28
N VAL A 44 4.68 8.41 -7.07
CA VAL A 44 6.02 8.47 -7.69
C VAL A 44 6.89 7.29 -7.25
N PHE A 45 6.87 6.96 -5.96
CA PHE A 45 7.62 5.83 -5.44
C PHE A 45 7.13 4.49 -6.02
N SER A 46 5.81 4.30 -6.05
CA SER A 46 5.13 3.15 -6.67
C SER A 46 5.52 2.97 -8.15
N PHE A 47 5.60 4.08 -8.89
CA PHE A 47 6.04 4.09 -10.28
C PHE A 47 7.50 3.63 -10.43
N ILE A 48 8.41 4.18 -9.63
CA ILE A 48 9.84 3.81 -9.63
C ILE A 48 10.02 2.33 -9.29
N VAL A 49 9.33 1.83 -8.27
CA VAL A 49 9.37 0.41 -7.88
C VAL A 49 8.88 -0.48 -9.02
N GLY A 50 7.78 -0.10 -9.67
CA GLY A 50 7.23 -0.85 -10.80
C GLY A 50 8.23 -0.93 -11.96
N ILE A 51 8.79 0.21 -12.36
CA ILE A 51 9.83 0.26 -13.41
C ILE A 51 11.02 -0.61 -13.02
N TYR A 52 11.53 -0.48 -11.79
CA TYR A 52 12.68 -1.24 -11.33
C TYR A 52 12.43 -2.75 -11.38
N ALA A 53 11.25 -3.21 -10.94
CA ALA A 53 10.87 -4.62 -11.02
C ALA A 53 10.84 -5.13 -12.47
N GLY A 54 10.25 -4.35 -13.38
CA GLY A 54 10.20 -4.68 -14.82
C GLY A 54 11.59 -4.71 -15.47
N LEU A 55 12.47 -3.76 -15.12
CA LEU A 55 13.82 -3.68 -15.67
C LEU A 55 14.76 -4.75 -15.09
N LYS A 56 14.60 -5.14 -13.83
CA LYS A 56 15.41 -6.17 -13.18
C LYS A 56 15.12 -7.57 -13.71
N SER A 57 13.89 -7.79 -14.15
CA SER A 57 13.44 -9.06 -14.72
C SER A 57 14.24 -9.42 -15.99
N ARG A 58 14.73 -10.65 -16.07
CA ARG A 58 15.47 -11.16 -17.24
C ARG A 58 14.53 -11.63 -18.33
N GLU A 59 13.43 -12.27 -17.93
CA GLU A 59 12.43 -12.81 -18.83
C GLU A 59 11.08 -12.09 -18.67
N ILE A 60 10.26 -12.08 -19.73
CA ILE A 60 8.90 -11.54 -19.66
C ILE A 60 8.05 -12.32 -18.63
N PHE A 61 8.32 -13.62 -18.47
CA PHE A 61 7.60 -14.42 -17.50
C PHE A 61 7.83 -13.91 -16.07
N GLU A 62 9.06 -13.52 -15.72
CA GLU A 62 9.35 -12.89 -14.42
C GLU A 62 8.58 -11.57 -14.24
N CYS A 63 8.51 -10.73 -15.28
CA CYS A 63 7.69 -9.50 -15.24
C CYS A 63 6.21 -9.81 -14.99
N ALA A 64 5.67 -10.86 -15.61
CA ALA A 64 4.28 -11.28 -15.43
C ALA A 64 4.04 -11.79 -13.99
N VAL A 65 5.00 -12.48 -13.40
CA VAL A 65 4.93 -12.91 -11.99
C VAL A 65 4.93 -11.69 -11.06
N TYR A 66 5.83 -10.72 -11.25
CA TYR A 66 5.83 -9.50 -10.44
C TYR A 66 4.51 -8.71 -10.60
N CYS A 67 4.01 -8.60 -11.82
CA CYS A 67 2.71 -8.01 -12.11
C CYS A 67 1.59 -8.72 -11.35
N ALA A 68 1.55 -10.06 -11.38
CA ALA A 68 0.55 -10.84 -10.65
C ALA A 68 0.66 -10.65 -9.13
N MET A 69 1.88 -10.59 -8.58
CA MET A 69 2.09 -10.32 -7.16
C MET A 69 1.52 -8.96 -6.76
N PHE A 70 1.88 -7.88 -7.45
CA PHE A 70 1.36 -6.54 -7.14
C PHE A 70 -0.16 -6.43 -7.36
N ALA A 71 -0.70 -7.07 -8.40
CA ALA A 71 -2.14 -7.13 -8.62
C ALA A 71 -2.86 -7.89 -7.50
N SER A 72 -2.29 -8.98 -6.99
CA SER A 72 -2.86 -9.73 -5.86
C SER A 72 -2.88 -8.91 -4.58
N GLU A 73 -1.81 -8.16 -4.30
CA GLU A 73 -1.75 -7.22 -3.16
C GLU A 73 -2.78 -6.09 -3.29
N ALA A 74 -3.02 -5.60 -4.50
CA ALA A 74 -4.08 -4.62 -4.75
C ALA A 74 -5.47 -5.19 -4.45
N ILE A 75 -5.75 -6.42 -4.89
CA ILE A 75 -7.02 -7.12 -4.62
C ILE A 75 -7.18 -7.40 -3.13
N LEU A 76 -6.11 -7.80 -2.45
CA LEU A 76 -6.11 -8.00 -1.00
C LEU A 76 -6.42 -6.70 -0.26
N CYS A 77 -5.75 -5.60 -0.60
CA CYS A 77 -6.02 -4.29 0.00
C CYS A 77 -7.48 -3.87 -0.19
N GLU A 78 -8.05 -4.06 -1.39
CA GLU A 78 -9.44 -3.74 -1.68
C GLU A 78 -10.44 -4.67 -0.97
N THR A 79 -10.07 -5.94 -0.80
CA THR A 79 -10.90 -6.91 -0.07
C THR A 79 -10.90 -6.61 1.42
N VAL A 80 -9.75 -6.28 2.00
CA VAL A 80 -9.64 -5.87 3.40
C VAL A 80 -10.35 -4.54 3.64
N SER A 81 -10.31 -3.59 2.69
CA SER A 81 -11.00 -2.30 2.82
C SER A 81 -12.51 -2.45 3.01
N LYS A 82 -13.12 -3.50 2.43
CA LYS A 82 -14.54 -3.82 2.59
C LYS A 82 -14.89 -4.43 3.95
N ASN A 83 -13.93 -5.05 4.63
CA ASN A 83 -14.13 -5.71 5.93
C ASN A 83 -13.83 -4.80 7.12
N VAL A 84 -13.24 -3.62 6.91
CA VAL A 84 -12.89 -2.69 8.00
C VAL A 84 -14.00 -1.65 8.22
N LEU A 85 -14.37 -1.47 9.50
CA LEU A 85 -15.42 -0.55 9.93
C LEU A 85 -14.98 0.93 9.95
N LYS A 86 -13.68 1.21 10.10
CA LYS A 86 -13.15 2.58 10.17
C LYS A 86 -12.99 3.20 8.78
N TYR A 87 -13.63 4.35 8.54
CA TYR A 87 -13.66 5.04 7.24
C TYR A 87 -12.27 5.56 6.79
N SER A 88 -11.48 6.09 7.73
CA SER A 88 -10.11 6.57 7.46
C SER A 88 -9.19 5.44 6.99
N PHE A 89 -9.26 4.29 7.63
CA PHE A 89 -8.49 3.10 7.25
C PHE A 89 -8.96 2.50 5.92
N LYS A 90 -10.27 2.45 5.68
CA LYS A 90 -10.83 2.03 4.39
C LYS A 90 -10.31 2.89 3.24
N THR A 91 -10.29 4.21 3.42
CA THR A 91 -9.78 5.16 2.42
C THR A 91 -8.28 4.98 2.18
N ALA A 92 -7.50 4.73 3.24
CA ALA A 92 -6.07 4.45 3.12
C ALA A 92 -5.81 3.14 2.36
N LEU A 93 -6.53 2.06 2.67
CA LEU A 93 -6.42 0.78 1.95
C LEU A 93 -6.78 0.89 0.47
N HIS A 94 -7.83 1.65 0.14
CA HIS A 94 -8.19 1.90 -1.24
C HIS A 94 -7.08 2.65 -2.00
N ARG A 95 -6.44 3.64 -1.35
CA ARG A 95 -5.27 4.33 -1.91
C ARG A 95 -4.09 3.40 -2.11
N PHE A 96 -3.81 2.48 -1.18
CA PHE A 96 -2.78 1.45 -1.37
C PHE A 96 -3.11 0.51 -2.52
N ALA A 97 -4.36 0.08 -2.67
CA ALA A 97 -4.80 -0.74 -3.80
C ALA A 97 -4.52 -0.05 -5.15
N LEU A 98 -4.79 1.25 -5.24
CA LEU A 98 -4.46 2.04 -6.43
C LEU A 98 -2.95 2.10 -6.68
N LEU A 99 -2.14 2.34 -5.65
CA LEU A 99 -0.68 2.36 -5.78
C LEU A 99 -0.11 1.02 -6.24
N PHE A 100 -0.59 -0.10 -5.69
CA PHE A 100 -0.16 -1.44 -6.14
C PHE A 100 -0.59 -1.74 -7.57
N THR A 101 -1.79 -1.27 -7.97
CA THR A 101 -2.25 -1.39 -9.36
C THR A 101 -1.33 -0.62 -10.33
N ILE A 102 -0.92 0.59 -9.96
CA ILE A 102 0.03 1.38 -10.75
C ILE A 102 1.38 0.66 -10.83
N THR A 103 1.91 0.17 -9.71
CA THR A 103 3.17 -0.60 -9.69
C THR A 103 3.10 -1.82 -10.60
N SER A 104 1.99 -2.57 -10.55
CA SER A 104 1.73 -3.73 -11.40
C SER A 104 1.80 -3.38 -12.89
N LEU A 105 1.09 -2.32 -13.30
CA LEU A 105 1.08 -1.86 -14.68
C LEU A 105 2.46 -1.37 -15.13
N CYS A 106 3.15 -0.61 -14.29
CA CYS A 106 4.49 -0.13 -14.59
C CYS A 106 5.48 -1.29 -14.77
N SER A 107 5.39 -2.33 -13.94
CA SER A 107 6.25 -3.51 -14.05
C SER A 107 6.12 -4.22 -15.40
N ILE A 108 4.89 -4.49 -15.84
CA ILE A 108 4.68 -5.16 -17.13
C ILE A 108 5.05 -4.27 -18.31
N VAL A 109 4.70 -2.97 -18.26
CA VAL A 109 5.03 -2.01 -19.33
C VAL A 109 6.54 -1.87 -19.47
N SER A 110 7.28 -1.69 -18.37
CA SER A 110 8.74 -1.61 -18.40
C SER A 110 9.38 -2.91 -18.89
N GLY A 111 8.84 -4.07 -18.51
CA GLY A 111 9.29 -5.36 -19.02
C GLY A 111 9.13 -5.50 -20.54
N VAL A 112 7.97 -5.08 -21.07
CA VAL A 112 7.69 -5.08 -22.52
C VAL A 112 8.59 -4.09 -23.25
N LEU A 113 8.72 -2.85 -22.74
CA LEU A 113 9.60 -1.84 -23.32
C LEU A 113 11.06 -2.29 -23.33
N LYS A 114 11.54 -2.93 -22.25
CA LYS A 114 12.88 -3.52 -22.19
C LYS A 114 13.07 -4.58 -23.28
N ARG A 115 12.05 -5.36 -23.64
CA ARG A 115 12.17 -6.35 -24.73
C ARG A 115 12.18 -5.70 -26.12
N ILE A 116 11.41 -4.64 -26.31
CA ILE A 116 11.29 -3.96 -27.61
C ILE A 116 12.54 -3.09 -27.89
N PHE A 117 12.94 -2.30 -26.91
CA PHE A 117 13.98 -1.27 -27.04
C PHE A 117 15.29 -1.61 -26.33
N GLY A 118 15.31 -2.66 -25.51
CA GLY A 118 16.52 -3.07 -24.81
C GLY A 118 17.56 -3.62 -25.77
N PRO A 119 18.83 -3.53 -25.39
CA PRO A 119 19.91 -4.00 -26.24
C PRO A 119 19.84 -5.52 -26.41
N LYS A 120 19.91 -5.97 -27.66
CA LYS A 120 20.03 -7.38 -28.04
C LYS A 120 21.51 -7.77 -27.97
N TYR A 121 22.01 -8.03 -26.78
CA TYR A 121 23.33 -8.65 -26.60
C TYR A 121 23.18 -10.14 -26.36
#